data_AF-A0A7C9AJN5-F1
#
_entry.id   AF-A0A7C9AJN5-F1
#
_cell.length_a   1.000
_cell.length_b   1.000
_cell.length_c   1.000
_cell.angle_alpha   90.00
_cell.angle_beta   90.00
_cell.angle_gamma   90.00
#
_symmetry.space_group_name_H-M   'P 1'
#
loop_
_entity.id
_entity.type
_entity.pdbx_description
1 polymer ?
#
loop_
_entity_poly.entity_id
_entity_poly.type
_entity_poly.pdbx_seq_one_letter_code
_entity_poly.pdbx_strand_id
1 'polypeptide(L)'
;RCFSYCAVLPKDYKIDRKQLVLFWMAENFLSDKGKRMEKKGFGYIDDLVSGSFLEPVDEFHVMMHDLMHDLAQGVLSNLLATPELETPSQFARPRSEER
;
A
#
# COMPACT_ATOMS: atom_id res chain seq x y z
N ARG A 1 -1.78 -2.76 -2.53
CA ARG A 1 -0.87 -2.15 -1.52
C ARG A 1 -1.24 -0.70 -1.25
N CYS A 2 -1.33 0.17 -2.28
CA CYS A 2 -1.78 1.57 -2.10
C CYS A 2 -3.20 1.70 -1.51
N PHE A 3 -4.20 1.05 -2.12
CA PHE A 3 -5.59 1.04 -1.63
C PHE A 3 -5.73 0.44 -0.23
N SER A 4 -5.12 -0.73 0.00
CA SER A 4 -5.17 -1.43 1.29
C SER A 4 -4.52 -0.62 2.44
N TYR A 5 -3.55 0.24 2.16
CA TYR A 5 -2.95 1.11 3.19
C TYR A 5 -3.93 2.15 3.71
N CYS A 6 -4.83 2.66 2.87
CA CYS A 6 -5.85 3.60 3.29
C CYS A 6 -6.76 3.00 4.39
N ALA A 7 -6.86 1.67 4.49
CA ALA A 7 -7.63 0.98 5.54
C ALA A 7 -7.11 1.23 6.96
N VAL A 8 -5.82 1.56 7.10
CA VAL A 8 -5.19 1.83 8.40
C VAL A 8 -5.68 3.17 8.96
N LEU A 9 -6.10 4.09 8.09
CA LEU A 9 -6.66 5.37 8.50
C LEU A 9 -8.07 5.15 9.10
N PRO A 10 -8.47 5.92 10.11
CA PRO A 10 -9.84 5.86 10.63
C PRO A 10 -10.89 6.11 9.54
N LYS A 11 -12.12 5.64 9.78
CA LYS A 11 -13.27 6.05 8.97
C LYS A 11 -13.43 7.58 9.02
N ASP A 12 -13.91 8.14 7.91
CA ASP A 12 -14.03 9.58 7.68
C ASP A 12 -12.72 10.39 7.77
N TYR A 13 -11.56 9.73 7.76
CA TYR A 13 -10.28 10.43 7.82
C TYR A 13 -9.96 11.12 6.49
N LYS A 14 -9.88 12.44 6.55
CA LYS A 14 -9.46 13.30 5.44
C LYS A 14 -7.94 13.30 5.37
N ILE A 15 -7.39 12.74 4.31
CA ILE A 15 -5.94 12.72 4.07
C ILE A 15 -5.58 13.69 2.95
N ASP A 16 -4.55 14.49 3.20
CA ASP A 16 -3.93 15.32 2.16
C ASP A 16 -3.32 14.43 1.07
N ARG A 17 -3.63 14.73 -0.18
CA ARG A 17 -3.21 13.94 -1.35
C ARG A 17 -1.70 13.85 -1.44
N LYS A 18 -0.98 14.93 -1.15
CA LYS A 18 0.49 14.94 -1.18
C LYS A 18 1.06 14.07 -0.07
N GLN A 19 0.49 14.14 1.13
CA GLN A 19 0.87 13.29 2.25
C GLN A 19 0.64 11.80 1.93
N LEU A 20 -0.48 11.45 1.31
CA LEU A 20 -0.76 10.08 0.89
C LEU A 20 0.27 9.57 -0.12
N VAL A 21 0.64 10.39 -1.11
CA VAL A 21 1.71 10.06 -2.07
C VAL A 21 3.06 9.86 -1.37
N LEU A 22 3.41 10.72 -0.41
CA LEU A 22 4.65 10.57 0.35
C LEU A 22 4.69 9.26 1.15
N PHE A 23 3.57 8.84 1.74
CA PHE A 23 3.48 7.54 2.41
C PHE A 23 3.68 6.37 1.43
N TRP A 24 3.02 6.40 0.28
CA TRP A 24 3.22 5.35 -0.73
C TRP A 24 4.64 5.31 -1.29
N MET A 25 5.32 6.47 -1.37
CA MET A 25 6.73 6.54 -1.74
C MET A 25 7.63 5.95 -0.65
N ALA A 26 7.38 6.27 0.63
CA ALA A 26 8.17 5.76 1.76
C ALA A 26 8.05 4.23 1.90
N GLU A 27 6.85 3.69 1.71
CA GLU A 27 6.56 2.25 1.73
C GLU A 27 6.91 1.54 0.42
N ASN A 28 7.49 2.27 -0.55
CA ASN A 28 7.90 1.76 -1.86
C ASN A 28 6.75 1.04 -2.62
N PHE A 29 5.51 1.52 -2.45
CA PHE A 29 4.34 0.98 -3.15
C PHE A 29 4.27 1.43 -4.61
N LEU A 30 5.00 2.48 -4.97
CA LEU A 30 5.07 2.99 -6.33
C LEU A 30 6.23 2.34 -7.07
N SER A 31 5.92 1.59 -8.14
CA SER A 31 6.92 0.98 -9.01
C SER A 31 7.57 2.02 -9.93
N ASP A 32 8.48 2.84 -9.39
CA ASP A 32 9.45 3.64 -10.16
C ASP A 32 10.53 4.26 -9.26
N LYS A 33 11.58 4.86 -9.84
CA LYS A 33 12.59 5.63 -9.10
C LYS A 33 12.63 7.11 -9.54
N GLY A 34 12.75 8.02 -8.57
CA GLY A 34 13.03 9.45 -8.78
C GLY A 34 11.78 10.36 -8.90
N LYS A 35 11.99 11.58 -9.44
CA LYS A 35 10.98 12.67 -9.53
C LYS A 35 9.66 12.30 -10.25
N ARG A 36 9.61 11.15 -10.93
CA ARG A 36 8.40 10.62 -11.58
C ARG A 36 7.42 9.98 -10.59
N MET A 37 7.87 9.62 -9.39
CA MET A 37 7.02 8.95 -8.39
C MET A 37 5.88 9.83 -7.89
N GLU A 38 6.13 11.12 -7.62
CA GLU A 38 5.10 12.02 -7.11
C GLU A 38 3.94 12.17 -8.10
N LYS A 39 4.24 12.43 -9.39
CA LYS A 39 3.24 12.50 -10.44
C LYS A 39 2.48 11.19 -10.63
N LYS A 40 3.17 10.04 -10.54
CA LYS A 40 2.52 8.71 -10.58
C LYS A 40 1.59 8.50 -9.38
N GLY A 41 2.02 8.90 -8.19
CA GLY A 41 1.21 8.82 -6.97
C GLY A 41 -0.09 9.60 -7.11
N PHE A 42 -0.03 10.84 -7.63
CA PHE A 42 -1.24 11.61 -7.89
C PHE A 42 -2.14 10.96 -8.94
N GLY A 43 -1.57 10.40 -10.02
CA GLY A 43 -2.34 9.64 -11.01
C GLY A 43 -3.05 8.42 -10.40
N TYR A 44 -2.41 7.71 -9.47
CA TYR A 44 -3.08 6.63 -8.73
C TYR A 44 -4.22 7.14 -7.85
N ILE A 45 -4.08 8.31 -7.23
CA ILE A 45 -5.20 8.92 -6.49
C ILE A 45 -6.35 9.22 -7.44
N ASP A 46 -6.07 9.81 -8.61
CA ASP A 46 -7.10 10.12 -9.61
C ASP A 46 -7.81 8.85 -10.11
N ASP A 47 -7.07 7.76 -10.35
CA ASP A 47 -7.63 6.46 -10.74
C ASP A 47 -8.54 5.89 -9.64
N LEU A 48 -8.12 5.98 -8.36
CA LEU A 48 -8.91 5.52 -7.23
C LEU A 48 -10.18 6.37 -7.03
N VAL A 49 -10.11 7.68 -7.26
CA VAL A 49 -11.28 8.56 -7.25
C VAL A 49 -12.22 8.23 -8.41
N SER A 50 -11.70 8.03 -9.62
CA SER A 50 -12.50 7.65 -10.79
C SER A 50 -13.19 6.29 -10.62
N GLY A 51 -12.60 5.39 -9.83
CA GLY A 51 -13.18 4.10 -9.49
C GLY A 51 -14.07 4.11 -8.24
N SER A 52 -14.34 5.27 -7.64
CA SER A 52 -15.11 5.42 -6.39
C SER A 52 -14.50 4.71 -5.17
N PHE A 53 -13.20 4.45 -5.19
CA PHE A 53 -12.47 3.91 -4.03
C PHE A 53 -12.14 5.01 -3.02
N LEU A 54 -11.94 6.23 -3.50
CA LEU A 54 -11.72 7.43 -2.71
C LEU A 54 -12.72 8.51 -3.11
N GLU A 55 -13.18 9.27 -2.13
CA GLU A 55 -14.04 10.43 -2.27
C GLU A 55 -13.19 11.70 -2.21
N PRO A 56 -13.28 12.60 -3.20
CA PRO A 56 -12.66 13.92 -3.11
C PRO A 56 -13.45 14.78 -2.13
N VAL A 57 -12.78 15.26 -1.09
CA VAL A 57 -13.39 16.17 -0.09
C VAL A 57 -13.23 17.61 -0.53
N ASP A 58 -12.04 17.94 -1.05
CA ASP A 58 -11.70 19.21 -1.66
C ASP A 58 -10.56 18.99 -2.69
N GLU A 59 -9.95 20.06 -3.19
CA GLU A 59 -8.88 19.99 -4.18
C GLU A 59 -7.65 19.20 -3.68
N PHE A 60 -7.38 19.25 -2.37
CA PHE A 60 -6.17 18.74 -1.73
C PHE A 60 -6.41 17.50 -0.88
N HIS A 61 -7.65 17.20 -0.49
CA HIS A 61 -7.97 16.10 0.41
C HIS A 61 -8.85 15.05 -0.23
N VAL A 62 -8.55 13.80 0.11
CA VAL A 62 -9.37 12.63 -0.22
C VAL A 62 -9.72 11.88 1.05
N MET A 63 -10.80 11.11 0.98
CA MET A 63 -11.29 10.27 2.06
C MET A 63 -11.68 8.92 1.48
N MET A 64 -11.65 7.86 2.27
CA MET A 64 -12.16 6.57 1.83
C MET A 64 -13.59 6.40 2.33
N HIS A 65 -14.50 5.98 1.45
CA HIS A 65 -15.87 5.64 1.85
C HIS A 65 -15.87 4.49 2.86
N ASP A 66 -16.80 4.50 3.81
CA ASP A 66 -16.93 3.47 4.85
C ASP A 66 -17.00 2.05 4.29
N LEU A 67 -17.74 1.84 3.20
CA LEU A 67 -17.84 0.53 2.54
C LEU A 67 -16.50 0.07 1.96
N MET A 68 -15.71 1.00 1.41
CA MET A 68 -14.39 0.73 0.87
C MET A 68 -13.37 0.51 1.98
N HIS A 69 -13.54 1.20 3.12
CA HIS A 69 -12.77 0.99 4.34
C HIS A 69 -12.96 -0.43 4.88
N ASP A 70 -14.22 -0.86 5.04
CA ASP A 70 -14.55 -2.21 5.52
C ASP A 70 -14.01 -3.29 4.58
N LEU A 71 -14.14 -3.10 3.26
CA LEU A 71 -13.55 -4.00 2.27
C LEU A 71 -12.02 -4.07 2.39
N ALA A 72 -11.36 -2.93 2.50
CA ALA A 72 -9.90 -2.85 2.58
C ALA A 72 -9.36 -3.47 3.88
N GLN A 73 -10.08 -3.30 5.00
CA GLN A 73 -9.79 -3.97 6.27
C GLN A 73 -9.89 -5.50 6.17
N GLY A 74 -10.89 -6.01 5.46
CA GLY A 74 -11.02 -7.45 5.19
C GLY A 74 -9.85 -7.99 4.38
N VAL A 75 -9.45 -7.29 3.32
CA VAL A 75 -8.28 -7.67 2.50
C VAL A 75 -6.98 -7.61 3.31
N LEU A 76 -6.78 -6.58 4.13
CA LEU A 76 -5.62 -6.44 4.99
C LEU A 76 -5.55 -7.55 6.04
N SER A 77 -6.67 -7.85 6.69
CA SER A 77 -6.77 -8.93 7.67
C SER A 77 -6.45 -10.30 7.05
N ASN A 78 -6.95 -10.57 5.84
CA ASN A 78 -6.64 -11.81 5.12
C ASN A 78 -5.16 -11.89 4.73
N LEU A 79 -4.54 -10.78 4.33
CA LEU A 79 -3.11 -10.73 4.00
C LEU A 79 -2.23 -10.98 5.22
N LEU A 80 -2.63 -10.50 6.40
CA LEU A 80 -1.92 -10.74 7.67
C LEU A 80 -2.19 -12.13 8.26
N ALA A 81 -3.31 -12.76 7.89
CA ALA A 81 -3.68 -14.10 8.34
C ALA A 81 -2.95 -15.23 7.59
N THR A 82 -2.18 -14.94 6.54
CA THR A 82 -1.31 -15.95 5.89
C THR A 82 0.01 -16.07 6.65
N PRO A 83 0.36 -17.25 7.20
CA PRO A 83 1.65 -17.47 7.83
C PRO A 83 2.74 -17.66 6.76
N GLU A 84 3.43 -16.59 6.35
CA GLU A 84 4.69 -16.72 5.62
C GLU A 84 5.87 -16.64 6.58
N LEU A 85 6.23 -17.76 7.23
CA LEU A 85 7.58 -18.02 7.72
C LEU A 85 7.83 -19.54 7.89
N GLU A 86 8.17 -20.24 6.81
CA GLU A 86 9.16 -21.32 6.87
C GLU A 86 10.32 -21.01 5.90
N THR A 87 11.37 -20.47 6.52
CA THR A 87 12.81 -20.33 6.22
C THR A 87 13.44 -20.69 4.85
N PRO A 88 14.52 -19.98 4.47
CA PRO A 88 15.33 -20.25 3.28
C PRO A 88 16.32 -21.41 3.51
N SER A 89 16.06 -22.58 2.94
CA SER A 89 17.01 -23.71 2.89
C SER A 89 17.49 -23.99 1.46
N GLN A 90 18.33 -23.11 0.90
CA GLN A 90 19.11 -23.44 -0.32
C GLN A 90 20.60 -23.08 -0.24
N PHE A 91 21.10 -22.51 0.86
CA PHE A 91 22.54 -22.33 1.08
C PHE A 91 23.09 -23.40 2.02
N ALA A 92 23.00 -24.67 1.62
CA ALA A 92 23.85 -25.72 2.17
C ALA A 92 25.25 -25.56 1.56
N ARG A 93 26.22 -25.05 2.34
CA ARG A 93 27.65 -25.26 2.04
C ARG A 93 27.98 -26.72 2.40
N PRO A 94 28.53 -27.54 1.51
CA PRO A 94 29.23 -28.73 1.96
C PRO A 94 30.61 -28.31 2.49
N ARG A 95 30.81 -28.47 3.80
CA ARG A 95 32.13 -28.52 4.43
C ARG A 95 32.39 -29.98 4.78
N SER A 96 33.20 -30.66 3.97
CA SER A 96 34.02 -31.81 4.38
C SER A 96 34.90 -32.27 3.20
N GLU A 97 36.09 -31.67 3.07
CA GLU A 97 37.28 -32.45 2.76
C GLU A 97 37.72 -33.09 4.09
N GLU A 98 37.63 -34.41 4.20
CA GLU A 98 38.37 -35.24 5.17
C GLU A 98 38.18 -36.73 4.84
N ARG A 99 38.81 -37.20 3.75
CA ARG A 99 39.64 -38.42 3.71
C ARG A 99 40.26 -38.62 2.33
#